data_AF-A0A7W0ZQ28-F1
#
_entry.id   AF-A0A7W0ZQ28-F1
#
_cell.length_a   1.000
_cell.length_b   1.000
_cell.length_c   1.000
_cell.angle_alpha   90.00
_cell.angle_beta   90.00
_cell.angle_gamma   90.00
#
_symmetry.space_group_name_H-M   'P 1'
#
loop_
_entity.id
_entity.type
_entity.pdbx_description
1 polymer ?
#
loop_
_entity_poly.entity_id
_entity_poly.type
_entity_poly.pdbx_seq_one_letter_code
_entity_poly.pdbx_strand_id
1 'polypeptide(L)'
;RASLLDEARLIGEHYGRNGAALGLSTSETVEAFIYFRFPVVRAIGGLIDEQGLAVKRAIRLYAEINQFLDQVLVSTVHAHEAGGARREAEARKESLVAGSPTG
;
A
#
# COMPACT_ATOMS: atom_id res chain seq x y z
N ARG A 1 4.53 -1.08 -19.26
CA ARG A 1 5.09 -0.32 -18.11
C ARG A 1 4.01 0.50 -17.40
N ALA A 2 3.18 1.27 -18.12
CA ALA A 2 2.01 1.95 -17.53
C ALA A 2 1.07 0.97 -16.79
N SER A 3 0.66 -0.13 -17.44
CA SER A 3 -0.27 -1.08 -16.83
C SER A 3 0.23 -1.73 -15.52
N LEU A 4 1.53 -2.00 -15.39
CA LEU A 4 2.10 -2.61 -14.18
C LEU A 4 2.11 -1.61 -12.99
N LEU A 5 2.40 -0.34 -13.27
CA LEU A 5 2.36 0.70 -12.23
C LEU A 5 0.92 1.09 -11.87
N ASP A 6 -0.01 1.00 -12.83
CA ASP A 6 -1.43 1.19 -12.55
C ASP A 6 -1.97 0.06 -11.67
N GLU A 7 -1.55 -1.19 -11.93
CA GLU A 7 -1.88 -2.33 -11.07
C GLU A 7 -1.26 -2.19 -9.67
N ALA A 8 0.00 -1.76 -9.58
CA ALA A 8 0.64 -1.43 -8.30
C ALA A 8 -0.16 -0.39 -7.51
N ARG A 9 -0.67 0.64 -8.20
CA ARG A 9 -1.51 1.68 -7.60
C ARG A 9 -2.81 1.10 -7.06
N LEU A 10 -3.52 0.31 -7.86
CA LEU A 10 -4.78 -0.32 -7.45
C LEU A 10 -4.60 -1.25 -6.24
N ILE A 11 -3.51 -2.02 -6.22
CA ILE A 11 -3.16 -2.89 -5.09
C ILE A 11 -2.90 -2.05 -3.85
N GLY A 12 -2.05 -1.03 -3.94
CA GLY A 12 -1.73 -0.17 -2.81
C GLY A 12 -2.97 0.56 -2.28
N GLU A 13 -3.77 1.12 -3.17
CA GLU A 13 -5.04 1.76 -2.81
C GLU A 13 -5.98 0.84 -2.03
N HIS A 14 -6.09 -0.43 -2.45
CA HIS A 14 -6.90 -1.42 -1.76
C HIS A 14 -6.39 -1.67 -0.34
N TYR A 15 -5.09 -1.92 -0.17
CA TYR A 15 -4.48 -2.16 1.14
C TYR A 15 -4.54 -0.92 2.05
N GLY A 16 -4.35 0.29 1.50
CA GLY A 16 -4.42 1.53 2.26
C GLY A 16 -5.82 1.80 2.80
N ARG A 17 -6.85 1.65 1.96
CA ARG A 17 -8.25 1.77 2.40
C ARG A 17 -8.61 0.74 3.46
N ASN A 18 -8.18 -0.51 3.30
CA ASN A 18 -8.43 -1.56 4.28
C ASN A 18 -7.73 -1.29 5.62
N GLY A 19 -6.45 -0.92 5.59
CA GLY A 19 -5.70 -0.59 6.80
C GLY A 19 -6.35 0.56 7.58
N ALA A 20 -6.81 1.59 6.87
CA ALA A 20 -7.55 2.67 7.48
C ALA A 20 -8.89 2.17 8.06
N ALA A 21 -9.67 1.40 7.31
CA ALA A 21 -10.97 0.87 7.76
C ALA A 21 -10.84 -0.03 9.00
N LEU A 22 -9.72 -0.73 9.15
CA LEU A 22 -9.40 -1.57 10.31
C LEU A 22 -8.84 -0.77 11.50
N GLY A 23 -8.68 0.55 11.38
CA GLY A 23 -8.19 1.41 12.45
C GLY A 23 -6.67 1.34 12.68
N LEU A 24 -5.92 0.73 11.75
CA LEU A 24 -4.46 0.74 11.82
C LEU A 24 -3.95 2.18 11.65
N SER A 25 -2.87 2.50 12.33
CA SER A 25 -2.06 3.67 12.02
C SER A 25 -1.37 3.53 10.66
N THR A 26 -0.95 4.67 10.09
CA THR A 26 -0.14 4.67 8.87
C THR A 26 1.16 3.90 9.09
N SER A 27 1.80 4.03 10.26
CA SER A 27 3.03 3.30 10.62
C SER A 27 2.82 1.79 10.66
N GLU A 28 1.75 1.29 11.30
CA GLU A 28 1.45 -0.16 11.31
C GLU A 28 1.20 -0.69 9.90
N THR A 29 0.55 0.10 9.05
CA THR A 29 0.31 -0.26 7.65
C THR A 29 1.63 -0.35 6.86
N VAL A 30 2.56 0.58 7.09
CA VAL A 30 3.91 0.57 6.48
C VAL A 30 4.74 -0.61 6.99
N GLU A 31 4.71 -0.89 8.30
CA GLU A 31 5.41 -2.03 8.90
C GLU A 31 4.92 -3.36 8.32
N ALA A 32 3.61 -3.54 8.21
CA ALA A 32 3.02 -4.71 7.57
C ALA A 32 3.46 -4.85 6.10
N PHE A 33 3.52 -3.74 5.37
CA PHE A 33 4.01 -3.75 3.99
C PHE A 33 5.49 -4.17 3.91
N ILE A 34 6.36 -3.63 4.76
CA ILE A 34 7.79 -3.97 4.79
C ILE A 34 7.98 -5.46 5.13
N TYR A 35 7.22 -5.98 6.09
CA TYR A 35 7.22 -7.39 6.44
C TYR A 35 6.84 -8.27 5.23
N PHE A 36 5.83 -7.87 4.46
CA PHE A 36 5.41 -8.56 3.24
C PHE A 36 6.39 -8.40 2.05
N ARG A 37 7.11 -7.28 1.98
CA ARG A 37 8.09 -7.02 0.90
C ARG A 37 9.18 -8.09 0.86
N PHE A 38 9.67 -8.49 2.02
CA PHE A 38 10.78 -9.43 2.14
C PHE A 38 10.53 -10.80 1.47
N PRO A 39 9.43 -11.54 1.78
CA PRO A 39 9.15 -12.81 1.12
C PRO A 39 8.91 -12.67 -0.39
N VAL A 40 8.33 -11.55 -0.86
CA VAL A 40 8.15 -11.31 -2.31
C VAL A 40 9.49 -11.16 -3.03
N VAL A 41 10.38 -10.33 -2.50
CA VAL A 41 11.71 -10.13 -3.09
C VAL A 41 12.52 -11.43 -3.08
N ARG A 42 12.43 -12.19 -1.98
CA ARG A 42 13.08 -13.52 -1.88
C ARG A 42 12.55 -14.49 -2.94
N ALA A 43 11.23 -14.55 -3.13
CA ALA A 43 10.62 -15.45 -4.12
C ALA A 43 11.06 -15.12 -5.54
N ILE A 44 11.15 -13.83 -5.88
CA ILE A 44 11.67 -13.38 -7.17
C ILE A 44 13.15 -13.77 -7.34
N GLY A 45 13.96 -13.61 -6.29
CA GLY A 45 15.36 -14.05 -6.29
C GLY A 45 15.48 -15.55 -6.59
N GLY A 46 14.71 -16.38 -5.89
CA GLY A 46 14.67 -17.83 -6.14
C GLY A 46 14.27 -18.17 -7.58
N LEU A 47 13.25 -17.50 -8.12
CA LEU A 47 12.82 -17.72 -9.50
C LEU A 47 13.89 -17.31 -10.53
N ILE A 48 14.63 -16.24 -10.28
CA ILE A 48 15.74 -15.80 -11.15
C ILE A 48 16.82 -16.88 -11.21
N ASP A 49 17.16 -17.46 -10.06
CA ASP A 49 18.18 -18.50 -9.93
C ASP A 49 17.72 -19.80 -10.59
N GLU A 50 16.49 -20.24 -10.32
CA GLU A 50 15.88 -21.44 -10.92
C GLU A 50 15.82 -21.39 -12.44
N GLN A 51 15.52 -20.21 -13.00
CA GLN A 51 15.41 -20.01 -14.45
C GLN A 51 16.77 -19.75 -15.12
N GLY A 52 17.87 -19.70 -14.36
CA GLY A 52 19.22 -19.45 -14.88
C GLY A 52 19.31 -18.14 -15.67
N LEU A 53 18.60 -17.09 -15.24
CA LEU A 53 18.55 -15.85 -16.02
C LEU A 53 19.92 -15.18 -16.13
N ALA A 54 20.25 -14.70 -17.33
CA ALA A 54 21.44 -13.89 -17.54
C ALA A 54 21.44 -12.68 -16.58
N VAL A 55 22.61 -12.37 -15.99
CA VAL A 55 22.79 -11.31 -14.98
C VAL A 55 22.12 -9.98 -15.36
N LYS A 56 22.29 -9.52 -16.60
CA LYS A 56 21.66 -8.27 -17.09
C LYS A 56 20.13 -8.32 -17.09
N ARG A 57 19.52 -9.49 -17.27
CA ARG A 57 18.07 -9.68 -17.21
C ARG A 57 17.59 -9.77 -15.77
N ALA A 58 18.34 -10.46 -14.90
CA ALA A 58 18.08 -10.52 -13.47
C ALA A 58 18.07 -9.12 -12.82
N ILE A 59 19.08 -8.29 -13.12
CA ILE A 59 19.18 -6.91 -12.59
C ILE A 59 17.98 -6.07 -13.03
N ARG A 60 17.57 -6.16 -14.30
CA ARG A 60 16.40 -5.42 -14.81
C ARG A 60 15.11 -5.85 -14.12
N LEU A 61 14.90 -7.16 -13.96
CA LEU A 61 13.74 -7.70 -13.26
C LEU A 61 13.71 -7.25 -11.80
N TYR A 62 14.85 -7.30 -11.11
CA TYR A 62 14.97 -6.79 -9.73
C TYR A 62 14.59 -5.30 -9.63
N ALA A 63 15.06 -4.48 -10.57
CA ALA A 63 14.72 -3.05 -10.60
C ALA A 63 13.21 -2.82 -10.85
N GLU A 64 12.61 -3.58 -11.76
CA GLU A 64 11.17 -3.50 -12.06
C GLU A 64 10.31 -3.90 -10.86
N ILE A 65 10.67 -4.98 -10.17
CA ILE A 65 9.97 -5.43 -8.96
C ILE A 65 10.09 -4.42 -7.82
N ASN A 66 11.27 -3.83 -7.61
CA ASN A 66 11.42 -2.77 -6.61
C ASN A 66 10.55 -1.57 -6.96
N GLN A 67 10.57 -1.10 -8.21
CA GLN A 67 9.73 0.01 -8.66
C GLN A 67 8.23 -0.28 -8.45
N PHE A 68 7.79 -1.51 -8.73
CA PHE A 68 6.43 -1.95 -8.48
C PHE A 68 6.08 -1.88 -6.99
N LEU A 69 6.91 -2.48 -6.12
CA LEU A 69 6.67 -2.49 -4.67
C LEU A 69 6.69 -1.09 -4.07
N ASP A 70 7.57 -0.21 -4.55
CA ASP A 70 7.62 1.18 -4.09
C ASP A 70 6.33 1.93 -4.47
N GLN A 71 5.79 1.70 -5.67
CA GLN A 71 4.51 2.28 -6.08
C GLN A 71 3.34 1.74 -5.24
N VAL A 72 3.35 0.44 -4.89
CA VAL A 72 2.35 -0.14 -3.98
C VAL A 72 2.41 0.56 -2.62
N LEU A 73 3.60 0.73 -2.04
CA LEU A 73 3.77 1.38 -0.74
C LEU A 73 3.25 2.82 -0.74
N VAL A 74 3.67 3.64 -1.71
CA VAL A 74 3.24 5.04 -1.82
C VAL A 74 1.71 5.12 -1.96
N SER A 75 1.12 4.29 -2.83
CA SER A 75 -0.33 4.28 -3.04
C SER A 75 -1.10 3.79 -1.80
N THR A 76 -0.51 2.89 -1.02
CA THR A 76 -1.03 2.43 0.28
C THR A 76 -1.10 3.56 1.28
N VAL A 77 0.00 4.30 1.47
CA VAL A 77 0.05 5.44 2.40
C VAL A 77 -0.96 6.52 2.00
N HIS A 78 -0.98 6.92 0.73
CA HIS A 78 -1.90 7.94 0.25
C HIS A 78 -3.38 7.54 0.47
N ALA A 79 -3.74 6.29 0.17
CA ALA A 79 -5.10 5.82 0.33
C ALA A 79 -5.49 5.65 1.81
N HIS A 80 -4.53 5.28 2.67
CA HIS A 80 -4.73 5.19 4.10
C HIS A 80 -5.02 6.57 4.72
N GLU A 81 -4.16 7.55 4.44
CA GLU A 81 -4.31 8.93 4.92
C GLU A 81 -5.63 9.56 4.47
N ALA A 82 -6.02 9.35 3.21
CA ALA A 82 -7.31 9.80 2.70
C ALA A 82 -8.50 9.15 3.44
N GLY A 83 -8.39 7.87 3.81
CA GLY A 83 -9.38 7.17 4.62
C GLY A 83 -9.47 7.66 6.06
N GLY A 84 -8.33 7.99 6.67
CA GLY A 84 -8.24 8.58 8.01
C GLY A 84 -8.91 9.95 8.08
N ALA A 85 -8.54 10.86 7.16
CA ALA A 85 -9.12 12.19 7.08
C ALA A 85 -10.65 12.17 6.91
N ARG A 86 -11.17 11.21 6.14
CA ARG A 86 -12.62 11.03 5.98
C ARG A 86 -13.30 10.64 7.29
N ARG A 87 -12.72 9.70 8.06
CA ARG A 87 -13.28 9.29 9.36
C ARG A 87 -13.28 10.43 10.36
N GLU A 88 -12.20 11.22 10.41
CA GLU A 88 -12.11 12.39 11.28
C GLU A 88 -13.19 13.44 10.94
N ALA A 89 -13.43 13.68 9.64
CA ALA A 89 -14.48 14.57 9.19
C ALA A 89 -15.90 14.06 9.53
N GLU A 90 -16.14 12.75 9.38
CA GLU A 90 -17.41 12.10 9.74
C GLU A 90 -17.66 12.18 11.27
N ALA A 91 -16.67 11.84 12.09
CA ALA A 91 -16.76 11.94 13.56
C ALA A 91 -17.03 13.38 14.03
N ARG A 92 -16.38 14.38 13.41
CA ARG A 92 -16.63 15.80 13.70
C ARG A 92 -18.06 16.20 13.35
N LYS A 93 -18.59 15.74 12.22
CA LYS A 93 -19.97 16.01 11.81
C LYS A 93 -20.99 15.40 12.78
N GLU A 94 -20.77 14.17 13.24
CA GLU A 94 -21.63 13.50 14.23
C GLU A 94 -21.63 14.24 15.56
N SER A 95 -20.47 14.69 16.04
CA SER A 95 -20.34 15.52 17.25
C SER A 95 -21.15 16.83 17.17
N LEU A 96 -21.13 17.49 16.01
CA LEU A 96 -21.92 18.71 15.75
C LEU A 96 -23.43 18.46 15.75
N VAL A 97 -23.88 17.32 15.22
CA VAL A 97 -25.29 16.93 15.22
C VAL A 97 -25.76 16.54 16.63
N ALA A 98 -24.95 15.77 17.37
CA ALA A 98 -25.28 15.34 18.73
C ALA A 98 -25.24 16.48 19.76
N GLY A 99 -24.47 17.54 19.51
CA GLY A 99 -24.39 18.73 20.36
C GLY A 99 -25.48 19.78 20.13
N SER A 100 -26.42 19.55 19.19
CA SER A 100 -27.55 20.46 18.99
C SER A 100 -28.65 20.17 20.03
N PRO A 101 -28.96 21.08 20.96
CA PRO A 101 -30.10 20.90 21.84
C PRO A 101 -31.36 20.98 20.98
N THR A 102 -32.19 19.94 21.00
CA THR A 102 -33.60 20.05 20.61
C THR A 102 -34.23 21.10 21.52
N GLY A 103 -34.53 22.27 20.93
CA GLY A 103 -35.23 23.36 21.61
C GLY A 103 -36.61 22.98 22.09
#